data_AF-W0I2U5-F1
#
_entry.id   AF-W0I2U5-F1
#
_cell.length_a   1.000
_cell.length_b   1.000
_cell.length_c   1.000
_cell.angle_alpha   90.00
_cell.angle_beta   90.00
_cell.angle_gamma   90.00
#
_symmetry.space_group_name_H-M   'P 1'
#
loop_
_entity.id
_entity.type
_entity.pdbx_description
1 polymer ?
#
loop_
_entity_poly.entity_id
_entity_poly.type
_entity_poly.pdbx_seq_one_letter_code
_entity_poly.pdbx_strand_id
1 'polypeptide(L)'
;MKERIMSILGFGGLGVTLSFFLIVLLYPSYTAMEKLMPIYLGGMLFGCILGIFKAKLNASGYAFILGFSITAMLYLIWMHFPFTMVYSFAFLAIVVFVMWIVESKSTLDITVVPFAYFGGFILANLIFRNVEMYKIEGSIMSVVLVGVAGAGVSLIMGLFRAFMEISQSFRKKI
;
A
#
# COMPACT_ATOMS: atom_id res chain seq x y z
N MET A 1 5.05 -13.76 -17.37
CA MET A 1 3.71 -13.17 -17.14
C MET A 1 3.51 -12.68 -15.71
N LYS A 2 3.74 -13.52 -14.69
CA LYS A 2 3.56 -13.15 -13.26
C LYS A 2 4.28 -11.86 -12.85
N GLU A 3 5.57 -11.71 -13.16
CA GLU A 3 6.36 -10.51 -12.81
C GLU A 3 5.85 -9.23 -13.48
N ARG A 4 5.35 -9.34 -14.72
CA ARG A 4 4.80 -8.20 -15.45
C ARG A 4 3.53 -7.70 -14.78
N ILE A 5 2.66 -8.61 -14.34
CA ILE A 5 1.45 -8.27 -13.58
C ILE A 5 1.81 -7.64 -12.24
N MET A 6 2.78 -8.20 -11.51
CA MET A 6 3.23 -7.62 -10.24
C MET A 6 3.81 -6.22 -10.41
N SER A 7 4.54 -5.97 -11.49
CA SER A 7 5.03 -4.63 -11.80
C SER A 7 3.90 -3.65 -12.13
N ILE A 8 2.92 -4.07 -12.95
CA ILE A 8 1.73 -3.26 -13.26
C ILE A 8 0.99 -2.89 -11.97
N LEU A 9 0.76 -3.86 -11.07
CA LEU A 9 0.08 -3.62 -9.80
C LEU A 9 0.91 -2.73 -8.85
N GLY A 10 2.21 -2.96 -8.75
CA GLY A 10 3.11 -2.17 -7.91
C GLY A 10 3.14 -0.70 -8.34
N PHE A 11 3.33 -0.44 -9.64
CA PHE A 11 3.29 0.93 -10.16
C PHE A 11 1.88 1.53 -10.16
N GLY A 12 0.83 0.73 -10.37
CA GLY A 12 -0.55 1.18 -10.21
C GLY A 12 -0.82 1.68 -8.79
N GLY A 13 -0.38 0.93 -7.77
CA GLY A 13 -0.43 1.33 -6.37
C GLY A 13 0.36 2.61 -6.10
N LEU A 14 1.59 2.72 -6.62
CA LEU A 14 2.37 3.96 -6.55
C LEU A 14 1.60 5.14 -7.16
N GLY A 15 0.97 4.95 -8.32
CA GLY A 15 0.16 5.96 -8.99
C GLY A 15 -1.01 6.44 -8.13
N VAL A 16 -1.73 5.52 -7.49
CA VAL A 16 -2.82 5.85 -6.54
C VAL A 16 -2.28 6.67 -5.37
N THR A 17 -1.15 6.29 -4.80
CA THR A 17 -0.51 7.02 -3.69
C THR A 17 -0.06 8.42 -4.08
N LEU A 18 0.53 8.59 -5.27
CA LEU A 18 0.91 9.92 -5.76
C LEU A 18 -0.32 10.79 -6.01
N SER A 19 -1.40 10.22 -6.54
CA SER A 19 -2.68 10.93 -6.67
C SER A 19 -3.23 11.36 -5.31
N PHE A 20 -3.16 10.50 -4.29
CA PHE A 20 -3.57 10.86 -2.92
C PHE A 20 -2.79 12.07 -2.42
N PHE A 21 -1.47 12.07 -2.52
CA PHE A 21 -0.65 13.20 -2.07
C PHE A 21 -0.94 14.47 -2.87
N LEU A 22 -1.09 14.37 -4.19
CA LEU A 22 -1.45 15.51 -5.03
C LEU A 22 -2.80 16.11 -4.59
N ILE A 23 -3.80 15.26 -4.33
CA ILE A 23 -5.12 15.68 -3.87
C ILE A 23 -5.01 16.38 -2.52
N VAL A 24 -4.33 15.77 -1.55
CA VAL A 24 -4.16 16.34 -0.20
C VAL A 24 -3.42 17.69 -0.23
N LEU A 25 -2.46 17.85 -1.15
CA LEU A 25 -1.66 19.08 -1.25
C LEU A 25 -2.37 20.22 -2.00
N LEU A 26 -3.18 19.90 -3.01
CA LEU A 26 -3.69 20.90 -3.96
C LEU A 26 -5.19 21.18 -3.83
N TYR A 27 -5.96 20.26 -3.26
CA TYR A 27 -7.42 20.37 -3.19
C TYR A 27 -7.89 20.62 -1.75
N PRO A 28 -8.86 21.54 -1.56
CA PRO A 28 -9.49 21.72 -0.26
C PRO A 28 -10.16 20.43 0.25
N SER A 29 -10.13 20.21 1.57
CA SER A 29 -10.66 19.00 2.21
C SER A 29 -12.16 18.76 1.99
N TYR A 30 -12.93 19.82 1.72
CA TYR A 30 -14.36 19.77 1.42
C TYR A 30 -14.67 19.50 -0.06
N THR A 31 -13.65 19.26 -0.90
CA THR A 31 -13.86 18.94 -2.31
C THR A 31 -14.56 17.60 -2.44
N ALA A 32 -15.70 17.60 -3.13
CA ALA A 32 -16.51 16.41 -3.35
C ALA A 32 -15.73 15.28 -4.03
N MET A 33 -15.91 14.06 -3.54
CA MET A 33 -15.11 12.91 -3.94
C MET A 33 -15.29 12.52 -5.42
N GLU A 34 -16.46 12.82 -6.00
CA GLU A 34 -16.77 12.61 -7.41
C GLU A 34 -15.82 13.40 -8.32
N LYS A 35 -15.40 14.60 -7.89
CA LYS A 35 -14.46 15.44 -8.63
C LYS A 35 -13.01 14.96 -8.50
N LEU A 36 -12.70 14.26 -7.40
CA LEU A 36 -11.37 13.75 -7.10
C LEU A 36 -11.12 12.36 -7.70
N MET A 37 -12.17 11.55 -7.88
CA MET A 37 -12.07 10.19 -8.40
C MET A 37 -11.33 10.07 -9.74
N PRO A 38 -11.52 10.97 -10.73
CA PRO A 38 -10.75 10.92 -11.97
C PRO A 38 -9.23 11.05 -11.77
N ILE A 39 -8.77 11.76 -10.73
CA ILE A 39 -7.35 11.92 -10.41
C ILE A 39 -6.77 10.60 -9.86
N TYR A 40 -7.51 9.90 -9.01
CA TYR A 40 -7.14 8.56 -8.55
C TYR A 40 -7.06 7.57 -9.71
N LEU A 41 -8.10 7.55 -10.56
CA LEU A 41 -8.15 6.65 -11.71
C LEU A 41 -7.03 6.96 -12.71
N GLY A 42 -6.80 8.25 -13.01
CA GLY A 42 -5.74 8.70 -13.90
C GLY A 42 -4.35 8.32 -13.38
N GLY A 43 -4.08 8.52 -12.09
CA GLY A 43 -2.82 8.11 -11.47
C GLY A 43 -2.62 6.60 -11.49
N MET A 44 -3.66 5.83 -11.17
CA MET A 44 -3.61 4.36 -11.25
C MET A 44 -3.33 3.88 -12.68
N LEU A 45 -4.02 4.42 -13.68
CA LEU A 45 -3.83 4.08 -15.09
C LEU A 45 -2.42 4.44 -15.56
N PHE A 46 -1.94 5.63 -15.25
CA PHE A 46 -0.58 6.06 -15.58
C PHE A 46 0.47 5.16 -14.93
N GLY A 47 0.29 4.81 -13.64
CA GLY A 47 1.11 3.84 -12.93
C GLY A 47 1.11 2.47 -13.62
N CYS A 48 -0.07 1.93 -13.94
CA CYS A 48 -0.20 0.66 -14.67
C CYS A 48 0.56 0.69 -16.00
N ILE A 49 0.43 1.77 -16.79
CA ILE A 49 1.14 1.98 -18.05
C ILE A 49 2.66 1.94 -17.82
N LEU A 50 3.17 2.66 -16.81
CA LEU A 50 4.60 2.62 -16.46
C LEU A 50 5.07 1.20 -16.08
N GLY A 51 4.26 0.45 -15.34
CA GLY A 51 4.55 -0.93 -14.97
C GLY A 51 4.60 -1.90 -16.16
N ILE A 52 3.90 -1.62 -17.26
CA ILE A 52 4.02 -2.38 -18.52
C ILE A 52 5.43 -2.24 -19.12
N PHE A 53 6.01 -1.04 -19.03
CA PHE A 53 7.32 -0.70 -19.60
C PHE A 53 8.50 -1.03 -18.67
N LYS A 54 8.31 -0.97 -17.34
CA LYS A 54 9.33 -1.27 -16.33
C LYS A 54 9.14 -2.69 -15.81
N ALA A 55 9.57 -3.68 -16.59
CA ALA A 55 9.13 -5.08 -16.48
C ALA A 55 9.66 -5.92 -15.29
N LYS A 56 10.38 -5.37 -14.30
CA LYS A 56 11.11 -6.17 -13.29
C LYS A 56 10.86 -5.76 -11.83
N LEU A 57 9.58 -5.60 -11.45
CA LEU A 57 9.20 -5.44 -10.05
C LEU A 57 8.35 -6.63 -9.59
N ASN A 58 8.52 -7.06 -8.34
CA ASN A 58 7.83 -8.21 -7.78
C ASN A 58 7.22 -7.88 -6.41
N ALA A 59 8.04 -7.40 -5.48
CA ALA A 59 7.60 -7.17 -4.10
C ALA A 59 6.51 -6.10 -4.00
N SER A 60 6.64 -5.04 -4.80
CA SER A 60 5.67 -3.95 -4.87
C SER A 60 4.26 -4.40 -5.29
N GLY A 61 4.15 -5.37 -6.20
CA GLY A 61 2.86 -5.94 -6.60
C GLY A 61 2.16 -6.67 -5.45
N TYR A 62 2.89 -7.49 -4.70
CA TYR A 62 2.37 -8.14 -3.50
C TYR A 62 2.01 -7.13 -2.41
N ALA A 63 2.84 -6.10 -2.22
CA ALA A 63 2.57 -5.04 -1.26
C ALA A 63 1.23 -4.35 -1.55
N PHE A 64 0.97 -4.02 -2.82
CA PHE A 64 -0.32 -3.46 -3.26
C PHE A 64 -1.50 -4.40 -2.94
N ILE A 65 -1.40 -5.67 -3.31
CA ILE A 65 -2.46 -6.67 -3.04
C ILE A 65 -2.68 -6.80 -1.53
N LEU A 66 -1.62 -6.84 -0.74
CA LEU A 66 -1.67 -7.00 0.71
C LEU A 66 -2.35 -5.80 1.37
N GLY A 67 -1.95 -4.58 1.02
CA GLY A 67 -2.56 -3.36 1.54
C GLY A 67 -4.05 -3.26 1.20
N PHE A 68 -4.42 -3.63 -0.03
CA PHE A 68 -5.82 -3.71 -0.44
C PHE A 68 -6.61 -4.76 0.36
N SER A 69 -6.09 -5.99 0.41
CA SER A 69 -6.81 -7.14 0.96
C SER A 69 -7.03 -7.01 2.46
N ILE A 70 -6.01 -6.59 3.21
CA ILE A 70 -6.11 -6.42 4.66
C ILE A 70 -7.08 -5.28 5.01
N THR A 71 -7.02 -4.18 4.27
CA THR A 71 -7.96 -3.07 4.46
C THR A 71 -9.38 -3.52 4.18
N ALA A 72 -9.62 -4.20 3.04
CA ALA A 72 -10.92 -4.74 2.70
C ALA A 72 -11.45 -5.73 3.76
N MET A 73 -10.59 -6.62 4.27
CA MET A 73 -10.94 -7.56 5.33
C MET A 73 -11.32 -6.85 6.62
N LEU A 74 -10.60 -5.81 7.03
CA LEU A 74 -10.96 -5.01 8.20
C LEU A 74 -12.33 -4.36 8.05
N TYR A 75 -12.61 -3.77 6.88
CA TYR A 75 -13.96 -3.25 6.56
C TYR A 75 -15.03 -4.33 6.72
N LEU A 76 -14.84 -5.49 6.08
CA LEU A 76 -15.79 -6.60 6.15
C LEU A 76 -15.98 -7.10 7.59
N ILE A 77 -14.92 -7.21 8.38
CA ILE A 77 -15.00 -7.65 9.77
C ILE A 77 -15.80 -6.65 10.60
N TRP A 78 -15.50 -5.36 10.49
CA TRP A 78 -16.18 -4.34 11.30
C TRP A 78 -17.64 -4.13 10.89
N MET A 79 -18.02 -4.44 9.65
CA MET A 79 -19.42 -4.44 9.24
C MET A 79 -20.23 -5.61 9.84
N HIS A 80 -19.59 -6.72 10.23
CA HIS A 80 -20.27 -7.94 10.66
C HIS A 80 -20.03 -8.31 12.13
N PHE A 81 -18.99 -7.77 12.75
CA PHE A 81 -18.55 -8.13 14.10
C PHE A 81 -18.30 -6.88 14.94
N PRO A 82 -18.50 -6.97 16.27
CA PRO A 82 -18.17 -5.88 17.17
C PRO A 82 -16.67 -5.56 17.10
N PHE A 83 -16.36 -4.27 17.24
CA PHE A 83 -15.00 -3.78 17.15
C PHE A 83 -14.09 -4.40 18.22
N THR A 84 -12.88 -4.82 17.81
CA THR A 84 -11.82 -5.22 18.72
C THR A 84 -10.45 -4.72 18.23
N MET A 85 -9.64 -4.13 19.11
CA MET A 85 -8.31 -3.66 18.71
C MET A 85 -7.34 -4.82 18.44
N VAL A 86 -7.59 -6.00 19.05
CA VAL A 86 -6.78 -7.22 18.90
C VAL A 86 -6.66 -7.65 17.44
N TYR A 87 -7.77 -7.65 16.67
CA TYR A 87 -7.71 -8.04 15.26
C TYR A 87 -6.84 -7.07 14.44
N SER A 88 -6.86 -5.78 14.76
CA SER A 88 -6.02 -4.77 14.09
C SER A 88 -4.53 -5.09 14.25
N PHE A 89 -4.09 -5.43 15.46
CA PHE A 89 -2.71 -5.83 15.71
C PHE A 89 -2.36 -7.18 15.06
N ALA A 90 -3.30 -8.13 15.03
CA ALA A 90 -3.11 -9.39 14.33
C ALA A 90 -2.89 -9.17 12.82
N PHE A 91 -3.70 -8.32 12.19
CA PHE A 91 -3.50 -7.94 10.78
C PHE A 91 -2.17 -7.22 10.55
N LEU A 92 -1.78 -6.31 11.44
CA LEU A 92 -0.47 -5.65 11.35
C LEU A 92 0.69 -6.67 11.44
N ALA A 93 0.60 -7.66 12.32
CA ALA A 93 1.59 -8.73 12.42
C ALA A 93 1.65 -9.56 11.13
N ILE A 94 0.50 -9.83 10.49
CA ILE A 94 0.45 -10.48 9.18
C ILE A 94 1.14 -9.62 8.12
N VAL A 95 0.94 -8.29 8.12
CA VAL A 95 1.64 -7.38 7.19
C VAL A 95 3.15 -7.54 7.35
N VAL A 96 3.67 -7.42 8.57
CA VAL A 96 5.10 -7.55 8.86
C VAL A 96 5.63 -8.89 8.36
N PHE A 97 4.93 -9.99 8.67
CA PHE A 97 5.33 -11.33 8.31
C PHE A 97 5.38 -11.54 6.78
N VAL A 98 4.33 -11.13 6.06
CA VAL A 98 4.28 -11.27 4.60
C VAL A 98 5.36 -10.40 3.94
N MET A 99 5.53 -9.15 4.39
CA MET A 99 6.56 -8.25 3.86
C MET A 99 7.98 -8.74 4.13
N TRP A 100 8.17 -9.53 5.19
CA TRP A 100 9.45 -10.20 5.48
C TRP A 100 9.77 -11.32 4.49
N ILE A 101 8.76 -12.08 4.06
CA ILE A 101 8.96 -13.22 3.16
C ILE A 101 9.14 -12.78 1.71
N VAL A 102 8.46 -11.71 1.30
CA VAL A 102 8.50 -11.27 -0.10
C VAL A 102 9.85 -10.64 -0.42
N GLU A 103 10.63 -11.29 -1.30
CA GLU A 103 11.92 -10.78 -1.76
C GLU A 103 11.77 -9.70 -2.83
N SER A 104 12.47 -8.58 -2.61
CA SER A 104 12.59 -7.49 -3.58
C SER A 104 13.70 -7.82 -4.58
N LYS A 105 13.45 -7.62 -5.87
CA LYS A 105 14.41 -7.97 -6.93
C LYS A 105 15.35 -6.84 -7.35
N SER A 106 15.07 -5.61 -6.91
CA SER A 106 15.86 -4.44 -7.26
C SER A 106 15.65 -3.31 -6.24
N THR A 107 16.57 -2.35 -6.20
CA THR A 107 16.44 -1.14 -5.37
C THR A 107 15.17 -0.34 -5.70
N LEU A 108 14.77 -0.31 -6.98
CA LEU A 108 13.51 0.32 -7.39
C LEU A 108 12.30 -0.39 -6.77
N ASP A 109 12.32 -1.72 -6.69
CA ASP A 109 11.26 -2.51 -6.05
C ASP A 109 11.16 -2.18 -4.56
N ILE A 110 12.30 -2.09 -3.87
CA ILE A 110 12.38 -1.69 -2.47
C ILE A 110 11.73 -0.31 -2.24
N THR A 111 12.04 0.67 -3.08
CA THR A 111 11.49 2.03 -2.94
C THR A 111 9.99 2.09 -3.24
N VAL A 112 9.50 1.32 -4.22
CA VAL A 112 8.10 1.36 -4.65
C VAL A 112 7.17 0.65 -3.66
N VAL A 113 7.64 -0.40 -2.98
CA VAL A 113 6.89 -1.21 -2.02
C VAL A 113 6.01 -0.41 -1.04
N PRO A 114 6.53 0.55 -0.25
CA PRO A 114 5.71 1.26 0.74
C PRO A 114 4.58 2.07 0.10
N PHE A 115 4.86 2.69 -1.05
CA PHE A 115 3.85 3.45 -1.79
C PHE A 115 2.83 2.53 -2.46
N ALA A 116 3.25 1.35 -2.93
CA ALA A 116 2.35 0.37 -3.50
C ALA A 116 1.39 -0.19 -2.43
N TYR A 117 1.90 -0.54 -1.23
CA TYR A 117 1.07 -0.95 -0.09
C TYR A 117 0.04 0.11 0.27
N PHE A 118 0.51 1.35 0.45
CA PHE A 118 -0.36 2.48 0.78
C PHE A 118 -1.40 2.75 -0.32
N GLY A 119 -1.04 2.54 -1.59
CA GLY A 119 -1.96 2.67 -2.71
C GLY A 119 -3.06 1.62 -2.69
N GLY A 120 -2.75 0.39 -2.29
CA GLY A 120 -3.73 -0.67 -2.06
C GLY A 120 -4.69 -0.31 -0.92
N PHE A 121 -4.15 0.22 0.18
CA PHE A 121 -4.93 0.75 1.30
C PHE A 121 -5.88 1.87 0.85
N ILE A 122 -5.38 2.88 0.12
CA ILE A 122 -6.20 3.97 -0.41
C ILE A 122 -7.32 3.40 -1.30
N LEU A 123 -6.98 2.53 -2.25
CA LEU A 123 -7.96 1.95 -3.17
C LEU A 123 -9.08 1.21 -2.44
N ALA A 124 -8.76 0.44 -1.40
CA ALA A 124 -9.79 -0.22 -0.58
C ALA A 124 -10.69 0.82 0.11
N ASN A 125 -10.14 1.88 0.72
CA ASN A 125 -10.95 2.96 1.31
C ASN A 125 -11.83 3.65 0.26
N LEU A 126 -11.37 3.80 -0.99
CA LEU A 126 -12.19 4.34 -2.09
C LEU A 126 -13.38 3.45 -2.42
N ILE A 127 -13.19 2.13 -2.45
CA ILE A 127 -14.25 1.15 -2.74
C ILE A 127 -15.30 1.16 -1.61
N PHE A 128 -14.85 1.18 -0.35
CA PHE A 128 -15.73 1.17 0.81
C PHE A 128 -16.12 2.57 1.30
N ARG A 129 -15.96 3.61 0.49
CA ARG A 129 -16.19 5.02 0.89
C ARG A 129 -17.60 5.31 1.41
N ASN A 130 -18.59 4.54 0.96
CA ASN A 130 -20.00 4.70 1.33
C ASN A 130 -20.37 3.91 2.60
N VAL A 131 -19.43 3.13 3.16
CA VAL A 131 -19.63 2.44 4.44
C VAL A 131 -19.43 3.46 5.55
N GLU A 132 -20.42 3.59 6.42
CA GLU A 132 -20.42 4.53 7.54
C GLU A 132 -19.58 4.02 8.72
N MET A 133 -18.30 3.72 8.47
CA MET A 133 -17.37 3.21 9.49
C MET A 133 -17.28 4.12 10.72
N TYR A 134 -17.50 5.43 10.55
CA TYR A 134 -17.50 6.39 11.66
C TYR A 134 -18.57 6.09 12.72
N LYS A 135 -19.61 5.33 12.39
CA LYS A 135 -20.64 4.87 13.36
C LYS A 135 -20.17 3.70 14.21
N ILE A 136 -19.12 2.98 13.79
CA ILE A 136 -18.53 1.86 14.51
C ILE A 136 -17.30 2.38 15.25
N GLU A 137 -17.42 2.50 16.57
CA GLU A 137 -16.38 3.06 17.43
C GLU A 137 -15.03 2.34 17.23
N GLY A 138 -13.94 3.12 17.07
CA GLY A 138 -12.58 2.60 16.90
C GLY A 138 -12.26 1.99 15.52
N SER A 139 -13.24 1.75 14.65
CA SER A 139 -13.03 1.07 13.37
C SER A 139 -12.16 1.88 12.38
N ILE A 140 -12.36 3.20 12.29
CA ILE A 140 -11.53 4.09 11.45
C ILE A 140 -10.09 4.08 11.95
N MET A 141 -9.89 4.16 13.27
CA MET A 141 -8.56 4.13 13.87
C MET A 141 -7.85 2.82 13.55
N SER A 142 -8.55 1.68 13.62
CA SER A 142 -8.03 0.37 13.23
C SER A 142 -7.57 0.32 11.77
N VAL A 143 -8.44 0.75 10.85
CA VAL A 143 -8.13 0.77 9.41
C VAL A 143 -6.93 1.66 9.11
N VAL A 144 -6.91 2.87 9.66
CA VAL A 144 -5.80 3.82 9.50
C VAL A 144 -4.52 3.30 10.14
N LEU A 145 -4.59 2.70 11.32
CA LEU A 145 -3.43 2.12 12.01
C LEU A 145 -2.78 1.05 11.14
N VAL A 146 -3.54 0.05 10.66
CA VAL A 146 -2.99 -1.05 9.86
C VAL A 146 -2.52 -0.57 8.48
N GLY A 147 -3.23 0.39 7.88
CA GLY A 147 -2.87 0.98 6.60
C GLY A 147 -1.60 1.84 6.66
N VAL A 148 -1.53 2.78 7.59
CA VAL A 148 -0.39 3.71 7.69
C VAL A 148 0.82 3.03 8.33
N ALA A 149 0.62 2.28 9.42
CA ALA A 149 1.72 1.56 10.05
C ALA A 149 2.28 0.47 9.14
N GLY A 150 1.44 -0.23 8.38
CA GLY A 150 1.91 -1.20 7.39
C GLY A 150 2.81 -0.58 6.32
N ALA A 151 2.47 0.61 5.81
CA ALA A 151 3.32 1.37 4.91
C ALA A 151 4.65 1.77 5.59
N GLY A 152 4.59 2.27 6.83
CA GLY A 152 5.78 2.63 7.62
C GLY A 152 6.72 1.44 7.88
N VAL A 153 6.18 0.29 8.28
CA VAL A 153 6.92 -0.96 8.45
C VAL A 153 7.62 -1.34 7.15
N SER A 154 6.88 -1.33 6.04
CA SER A 154 7.46 -1.71 4.75
C SER A 154 8.58 -0.78 4.28
N LEU A 155 8.51 0.51 4.60
CA LEU A 155 9.59 1.47 4.37
C LEU A 155 10.82 1.14 5.20
N ILE A 156 10.66 0.93 6.51
CA ILE A 156 11.77 0.60 7.43
C ILE A 156 12.45 -0.70 6.99
N MET A 157 11.67 -1.73 6.65
CA MET A 157 12.19 -3.00 6.15
C MET A 157 12.93 -2.84 4.83
N GLY A 158 12.42 -2.00 3.93
CA GLY A 158 13.09 -1.67 2.68
C GLY A 158 14.45 -0.99 2.90
N LEU A 159 14.50 0.01 3.78
CA LEU A 159 15.74 0.69 4.14
C LEU A 159 16.75 -0.26 4.79
N PHE A 160 16.29 -1.13 5.70
CA PHE A 160 17.15 -2.11 6.35
C PHE A 160 17.76 -3.08 5.33
N ARG A 161 16.98 -3.57 4.36
CA ARG A 161 17.48 -4.42 3.28
C ARG A 161 18.49 -3.71 2.40
N ALA A 162 18.20 -2.47 1.97
CA ALA A 162 19.13 -1.68 1.19
C ALA A 162 20.46 -1.44 1.92
N PHE A 163 20.39 -1.15 3.23
CA PHE A 163 21.58 -1.01 4.06
C PHE A 163 22.41 -2.30 4.14
N MET A 164 21.75 -3.45 4.34
CA MET A 164 22.41 -4.75 4.38
C MET A 164 23.07 -5.12 3.04
N GLU A 165 22.43 -4.85 1.91
CA GLU A 165 23.00 -5.06 0.57
C GLU A 165 24.27 -4.22 0.36
N ILE A 166 24.23 -2.94 0.75
CA ILE A 166 25.40 -2.03 0.66
C ILE A 166 26.54 -2.54 1.56
N SER A 167 26.24 -2.92 2.81
CA SER A 167 27.22 -3.43 3.76
C SER A 167 27.92 -4.70 3.25
N GLN A 168 27.17 -5.63 2.68
CA GLN A 168 27.72 -6.87 2.09
C GLN A 168 28.58 -6.60 0.84
N SER A 169 28.19 -5.62 0.02
CA SER A 169 28.96 -5.19 -1.16
C SER A 169 30.32 -4.60 -0.76
N PHE A 170 30.36 -3.77 0.30
CA PHE A 170 31.61 -3.24 0.85
C PHE A 170 32.53 -4.33 1.41
N ARG A 171 31.96 -5.32 2.10
CA ARG A 171 32.73 -6.45 2.66
C ARG A 171 33.36 -7.35 1.59
N LYS A 172 32.80 -7.40 0.38
CA LYS A 172 33.38 -8.15 -0.76
C LYS A 172 34.49 -7.40 -1.51
N LYS A 173 34.66 -6.10 -1.25
CA LYS A 173 35.68 -5.25 -1.88
C LYS A 173 36.95 -5.07 -1.03
N ILE A 174 36.92 -5.51 0.23
CA ILE A 174 38.06 -5.58 1.16
C ILE A 174 38.55 -7.01 1.17
#